data_AF-A0A9D4MJ03-F1
#
_entry.id   AF-A0A9D4MJ03-F1
#
_cell.length_a   1.000
_cell.length_b   1.000
_cell.length_c   1.000
_cell.angle_alpha   90.00
_cell.angle_beta   90.00
_cell.angle_gamma   90.00
#
_symmetry.space_group_name_H-M   'P 1'
#
loop_
_entity.id
_entity.type
_entity.pdbx_description
1 polymer ?
#
loop_
_entity_poly.entity_id
_entity_poly.type
_entity_poly.pdbx_seq_one_letter_code
_entity_poly.pdbx_strand_id
1 'polypeptide(L)'
;MFGRDGLQKHRDEIKEQLLQRGYNGRFVETKLKKIDSKKREDLLRTKVSSKSTSRVPLVITFSRALPNVGHILRKHLPTLHTSDCMKMYFLMPR
;
A
#
# COMPACT_ATOMS: atom_id res chain seq x y z
N MET A 1 15.42 -23.60 11.83
CA MET A 1 15.89 -22.66 10.78
C MET A 1 14.80 -22.55 9.73
N PHE A 2 14.16 -21.39 9.56
CA PHE A 2 13.27 -21.20 8.40
C PHE A 2 14.14 -21.05 7.15
N GLY A 3 14.25 -22.13 6.38
CA GLY A 3 15.04 -22.18 5.16
C GLY A 3 14.53 -21.19 4.11
N ARG A 4 15.43 -20.77 3.21
CA ARG A 4 15.16 -19.82 2.11
C ARG A 4 13.89 -20.17 1.30
N ASP A 5 13.52 -21.45 1.27
CA ASP A 5 12.34 -21.98 0.59
C ASP A 5 11.02 -21.46 1.15
N GLY A 6 10.92 -21.28 2.47
CA GLY A 6 9.72 -20.74 3.12
C GLY A 6 9.49 -19.27 2.81
N LEU A 7 10.59 -18.50 2.67
CA LEU A 7 10.55 -17.08 2.30
C LEU A 7 10.05 -16.91 0.86
N GLN A 8 10.57 -17.73 -0.06
CA GLN A 8 10.20 -17.68 -1.46
C GLN A 8 8.73 -18.05 -1.66
N LYS A 9 8.26 -19.13 -1.03
CA LYS A 9 6.84 -19.52 -1.06
C LYS A 9 5.93 -18.40 -0.55
N HIS A 10 6.27 -17.79 0.59
CA HIS A 10 5.50 -16.70 1.15
C HIS A 10 5.47 -15.45 0.24
N ARG A 11 6.58 -15.16 -0.44
CA ARG A 11 6.68 -14.08 -1.42
C ARG A 11 5.74 -14.31 -2.60
N ASP A 12 5.68 -15.53 -3.11
CA ASP A 12 4.83 -15.87 -4.24
C ASP A 12 3.34 -15.83 -3.85
N GLU A 13 2.99 -16.26 -2.63
CA GLU A 13 1.64 -16.06 -2.06
C GLU A 13 1.24 -14.57 -2.00
N ILE A 14 2.13 -13.70 -1.51
CA ILE A 14 1.86 -12.26 -1.45
C ILE A 14 1.65 -11.69 -2.84
N LYS A 15 2.47 -12.09 -3.81
CA LYS A 15 2.36 -11.64 -5.19
C LYS A 15 1.01 -12.04 -5.78
N GLU A 16 0.60 -13.29 -5.64
CA GLU A 16 -0.68 -13.79 -6.13
C GLU A 16 -1.85 -13.02 -5.50
N GLN A 17 -1.83 -12.83 -4.18
CA GLN A 17 -2.86 -12.06 -3.47
C GLN A 17 -2.96 -10.61 -3.98
N LEU A 18 -1.84 -9.95 -4.26
CA LEU A 18 -1.85 -8.58 -4.80
C LEU A 18 -2.42 -8.56 -6.23
N LEU A 19 -2.09 -9.54 -7.07
CA LEU A 19 -2.64 -9.64 -8.41
C LEU A 19 -4.15 -9.87 -8.39
N GLN A 20 -4.63 -10.79 -7.55
CA GLN A 20 -6.07 -11.07 -7.36
C GLN A 20 -6.86 -9.83 -6.90
N ARG A 21 -6.24 -8.96 -6.10
CA ARG A 21 -6.83 -7.68 -5.67
C ARG A 21 -6.83 -6.60 -6.76
N GLY A 22 -6.33 -6.90 -7.97
CA GLY A 22 -6.28 -5.96 -9.09
C GLY A 22 -5.12 -4.97 -9.03
N TYR A 23 -4.04 -5.27 -8.31
CA TYR A 23 -2.81 -4.49 -8.46
C TYR A 23 -2.12 -4.82 -9.79
N ASN A 24 -1.54 -3.81 -10.43
CA ASN A 24 -0.83 -3.97 -11.69
C ASN A 24 0.39 -4.90 -11.50
N GLY A 25 0.49 -5.98 -12.27
CA GLY A 25 1.56 -6.96 -12.11
C GLY A 25 2.96 -6.43 -12.36
N ARG A 26 3.15 -5.56 -13.37
CA ARG A 26 4.45 -4.93 -13.62
C ARG A 26 4.88 -4.05 -12.44
N PHE A 27 3.93 -3.33 -11.84
CA PHE A 27 4.18 -2.54 -10.65
C PHE A 27 4.59 -3.41 -9.46
N VAL A 28 3.83 -4.49 -9.19
CA VAL A 28 4.14 -5.44 -8.10
C VAL A 28 5.55 -6.00 -8.28
N GLU A 29 5.90 -6.45 -9.47
CA GLU A 29 7.20 -7.06 -9.74
C GLU A 29 8.36 -6.08 -9.60
N THR A 30 8.16 -4.85 -10.04
CA THR A 30 9.14 -3.78 -9.86
C THR A 30 9.38 -3.50 -8.37
N LYS A 31 8.33 -3.51 -7.55
CA LYS A 31 8.46 -3.30 -6.10
C LYS A 31 9.11 -4.49 -5.40
N LEU A 32 8.77 -5.72 -5.79
CA LEU A 32 9.41 -6.92 -5.25
C LEU A 32 10.90 -6.93 -5.56
N LYS A 33 11.31 -6.72 -6.82
CA LYS A 33 12.73 -6.60 -7.20
C LYS A 33 13.48 -5.53 -6.39
N LYS A 34 12.83 -4.39 -6.14
CA LYS A 34 13.39 -3.32 -5.32
C LYS A 34 13.62 -3.74 -3.87
N ILE A 35 12.75 -4.58 -3.31
CA ILE A 35 12.89 -5.10 -1.94
C ILE A 35 14.00 -6.16 -1.91
N ASP A 36 14.06 -7.02 -2.93
CA ASP A 36 15.09 -8.07 -3.06
C ASP A 36 16.51 -7.47 -3.11
N SER A 37 16.64 -6.22 -3.59
CA SER A 37 17.92 -5.49 -3.65
C SER A 37 18.32 -4.80 -2.34
N LYS A 38 17.47 -4.82 -1.30
CA LYS A 38 17.71 -4.12 -0.03
C LYS A 38 18.18 -5.08 1.06
N LYS A 39 19.10 -4.62 1.91
CA LYS A 39 19.48 -5.35 3.12
C LYS A 39 18.34 -5.36 4.13
N ARG A 40 18.26 -6.42 4.93
CA ARG A 40 17.23 -6.56 5.98
C ARG A 40 17.29 -5.42 6.98
N GLU A 41 18.49 -4.97 7.39
CA GLU A 41 18.62 -3.85 8.33
C GLU A 41 17.96 -2.57 7.79
N ASP A 42 18.11 -2.29 6.50
CA ASP A 42 17.54 -1.10 5.86
C ASP A 42 16.01 -1.13 5.78
N LEU A 43 15.42 -2.33 5.77
CA LEU A 43 13.97 -2.52 5.77
C LEU A 43 13.35 -2.32 7.17
N LEU A 44 14.13 -2.56 8.22
CA LEU A 44 13.68 -2.43 9.62
C LEU A 44 13.89 -1.02 10.19
N ARG A 45 14.66 -0.16 9.51
CA ARG A 45 14.86 1.22 9.94
C ARG A 45 13.56 2.02 9.81
N THR A 46 13.04 2.48 10.95
CA THR A 46 11.93 3.45 10.99
C THR A 46 12.40 4.77 10.39
N LYS A 47 11.75 5.23 9.32
CA LYS A 47 11.98 6.58 8.82
C LYS A 47 11.39 7.58 9.80
N VAL A 48 12.24 8.33 10.48
CA VAL A 48 11.83 9.54 11.19
C VAL A 48 11.48 10.58 10.12
N SER A 49 10.18 10.86 9.94
CA SER A 49 9.74 11.95 9.06
C SER A 49 9.95 13.27 9.80
N SER A 50 10.87 14.11 9.32
CA SER A 50 11.09 15.46 9.85
C SER A 50 9.99 16.47 9.46
N LYS A 51 9.03 16.06 8.62
CA LYS A 51 7.92 16.91 8.19
C LYS A 51 6.63 16.47 8.85
N SER A 52 6.16 17.25 9.83
CA SER A 52 4.77 17.19 10.26
C SER A 52 3.91 17.60 9.07
N THR A 53 2.94 16.75 8.70
CA THR A 53 1.94 17.16 7.71
C THR A 53 0.62 17.32 8.45
N SER A 54 -0.12 18.40 8.19
CA SER A 54 -1.47 18.64 8.74
C SER A 54 -2.54 17.66 8.21
N ARG A 55 -2.12 16.54 7.60
CA ARG A 55 -3.01 15.55 6.97
C ARG A 55 -3.35 14.47 7.98
N VAL A 56 -4.62 14.09 8.05
CA VAL A 56 -5.06 12.91 8.80
C VAL A 56 -4.55 11.65 8.09
N PRO A 57 -3.73 10.81 8.76
CA PRO A 57 -3.24 9.58 8.13
C PRO A 57 -4.37 8.56 8.04
N LEU A 58 -4.60 8.01 6.85
CA LEU A 58 -5.41 6.81 6.69
C LEU A 58 -4.57 5.60 7.13
N VAL A 59 -4.70 5.21 8.40
CA VAL A 59 -4.01 4.04 8.93
C VAL A 59 -4.72 2.78 8.45
N ILE A 60 -4.16 2.13 7.44
CA ILE A 60 -4.61 0.80 7.02
C ILE A 60 -3.88 -0.25 7.84
N THR A 61 -4.64 -1.12 8.51
CA THR A 61 -4.08 -2.39 8.98
C THR A 61 -3.76 -3.24 7.74
N PHE A 62 -2.50 -3.59 7.55
CA PHE A 62 -2.08 -4.50 6.48
C PHE A 62 -2.64 -5.90 6.71
N SER A 63 -3.91 -6.10 6.35
CA SER A 63 -4.61 -7.38 6.40
C SER A 63 -4.53 -8.07 5.03
N ARG A 64 -4.45 -9.41 5.04
CA ARG A 64 -4.57 -10.24 3.83
C ARG A 64 -5.97 -10.14 3.19
N ALA A 65 -6.98 -9.66 3.92
CA ALA A 65 -8.32 -9.40 3.39
C ALA A 65 -8.49 -7.98 2.84
N LEU A 66 -7.49 -7.10 2.94
CA LEU A 66 -7.64 -5.70 2.57
C LEU A 66 -7.75 -5.55 1.04
N PRO A 67 -8.83 -4.97 0.49
CA PRO A 67 -8.97 -4.75 -0.95
C PRO A 67 -8.01 -3.67 -1.43
N ASN A 68 -7.95 -3.45 -2.75
CA ASN A 68 -7.15 -2.37 -3.34
C ASN A 68 -7.76 -0.99 -3.00
N VAL A 69 -7.46 -0.48 -1.80
CA VAL A 69 -7.99 0.79 -1.27
C VAL A 69 -7.70 1.95 -2.22
N GLY A 70 -6.51 1.99 -2.82
CA GLY A 70 -6.16 3.04 -3.78
C GLY A 70 -7.06 3.03 -5.02
N HIS A 71 -7.44 1.86 -5.52
CA HIS A 71 -8.41 1.76 -6.61
C HIS A 71 -9.80 2.23 -6.17
N ILE A 72 -10.27 1.79 -5.00
CA ILE A 72 -11.57 2.21 -4.44
C ILE A 72 -11.63 3.73 -4.29
N LEU A 73 -10.61 4.35 -3.69
CA LEU A 73 -10.53 5.79 -3.49
C LEU A 73 -10.56 6.56 -4.82
N ARG A 74 -9.82 6.10 -5.85
CA ARG A 74 -9.85 6.73 -7.18
C ARG A 74 -11.20 6.58 -7.86
N LYS A 75 -11.82 5.40 -7.75
CA LYS A 75 -13.14 5.12 -8.33
C LYS A 75 -14.22 6.01 -7.74
N HIS A 76 -14.16 6.26 -6.43
CA HIS A 76 -15.15 7.07 -5.70
C HIS A 76 -14.68 8.51 -5.46
N LEU A 77 -13.59 8.94 -6.10
CA LEU A 77 -13.05 10.29 -5.94
C LEU A 77 -14.08 11.39 -6.23
N PRO A 78 -14.95 11.28 -7.25
CA PRO A 78 -16.02 12.28 -7.44
C PRO A 78 -16.93 12.37 -6.23
N THR A 79 -17.37 11.24 -5.67
CA THR A 79 -18.23 11.19 -4.47
C THR A 79 -17.57 11.83 -3.26
N LEU A 80 -16.25 11.64 -3.09
CA LEU A 80 -15.50 12.26 -1.99
C LEU A 80 -15.50 13.79 -2.08
N HIS A 81 -15.57 14.36 -3.29
CA HIS A 81 -15.60 15.80 -3.51
C HIS A 81 -16.99 16.40 -3.73
N THR A 82 -18.01 15.59 -4.02
CA THR A 82 -19.38 16.08 -4.26
C THR A 82 -20.34 15.85 -3.10
N SER A 83 -20.09 14.86 -2.25
CA SER A 83 -20.91 14.62 -1.05
C SER A 83 -20.70 15.71 0.01
N ASP A 84 -21.78 16.25 0.54
CA ASP A 84 -21.72 17.33 1.54
C ASP A 84 -21.08 16.87 2.86
N CYS A 85 -21.24 15.60 3.23
CA CYS A 85 -20.53 15.02 4.38
C CYS A 85 -19.02 14.86 4.12
N MET A 86 -18.62 14.50 2.89
CA MET A 86 -17.21 14.19 2.59
C MET A 86 -16.38 15.43 2.22
N LYS A 87 -16.98 16.46 1.64
CA LYS A 87 -16.31 17.74 1.32
C LYS A 87 -15.62 18.39 2.52
N MET A 88 -16.17 18.20 3.73
CA MET A 88 -15.58 18.71 4.97
C MET A 88 -14.21 18.10 5.29
N TYR A 89 -13.96 16.87 4.83
CA TYR A 89 -12.73 16.12 5.11
C TYR A 89 -11.81 16.00 3.89
N PHE A 90 -12.37 15.98 2.67
CA PHE A 90 -11.67 15.85 1.40
C PHE A 90 -11.80 17.15 0.59
N LEU A 91 -11.03 18.16 1.01
CA LEU A 91 -10.93 19.44 0.30
C LEU A 91 -10.55 19.21 -1.18
N MET A 92 -11.09 20.04 -2.07
CA MET A 92 -10.77 19.99 -3.50
C MET A 92 -9.25 20.02 -3.73
N PRO A 93 -8.71 19.16 -4.62
CA PRO A 93 -7.31 19.25 -5.01
C PRO A 93 -7.05 20.62 -5.65
N ARG A 94 -5.95 21.27 -5.25
CA ARG A 94 -5.41 22.45 -5.95
C ARG A 94 -4.77 22.06 -7.27
#